data_AF-A0A1F3SWG7-F1
#
_entry.id   AF-A0A1F3SWG7-F1
#
_cell.length_a   1.000
_cell.length_b   1.000
_cell.length_c   1.000
_cell.angle_alpha   90.00
_cell.angle_beta   90.00
_cell.angle_gamma   90.00
#
_symmetry.space_group_name_H-M   'P 1'
#
loop_
_entity.id
_entity.type
_entity.pdbx_description
1 polymer ?
#
loop_
_entity_poly.entity_id
_entity_poly.type
_entity_poly.pdbx_seq_one_letter_code
_entity_poly.pdbx_strand_id
1 'polypeptide(L)'
;MLFRVLFFIAVLTSPASASEGCLIKQFWSLMNDACVYREGYCHTNIQQMLFVLSKRIPNFDIRDARVLYVDGTNVPIRTLANRNTTKAGWSFHVVMEYRNRIYDLDTPLRSFPPQKKEYFKGLYASTQAHARSPADHLAKVRVRVIPAETYVAEYGKFMDGAFDGNRFAGDGSVRDWRYFGYSKEAEKRFPFQSAEEYVGNPM
;
A
#
# COMPACT_ATOMS: atom_id res chain seq x y z
N MET A 1 8.01 33.05 54.33
CA MET A 1 7.12 32.81 53.19
C MET A 1 7.84 31.88 52.22
N LEU A 2 7.41 30.61 52.11
CA LEU A 2 7.97 29.64 51.15
C LEU A 2 7.10 29.64 49.88
N PHE A 3 7.68 30.02 48.74
CA PHE A 3 7.04 29.90 47.44
C PHE A 3 7.08 28.44 46.97
N ARG A 4 5.91 27.80 46.84
CA ARG A 4 5.75 26.54 46.12
C ARG A 4 5.73 26.83 44.62
N VAL A 5 6.81 26.49 43.93
CA VAL A 5 6.85 26.42 42.46
C VAL A 5 6.19 25.10 42.07
N LEU A 6 4.96 25.17 41.56
CA LEU A 6 4.28 24.05 40.92
C LEU A 6 4.82 23.93 39.49
N PHE A 7 5.68 22.94 39.25
CA PHE A 7 6.00 22.49 37.90
C PHE A 7 4.79 21.76 37.34
N PHE A 8 4.03 22.43 36.47
CA PHE A 8 3.11 21.74 35.56
C PHE A 8 3.95 21.02 34.51
N ILE A 9 4.17 19.72 34.70
CA ILE A 9 4.62 18.84 33.62
C ILE A 9 3.42 18.68 32.70
N ALA A 10 3.36 19.51 31.66
CA ALA A 10 2.49 19.26 30.53
C ALA A 10 2.95 17.94 29.89
N VAL A 11 2.20 16.86 30.13
CA VAL A 11 2.34 15.62 29.39
C VAL A 11 1.94 15.94 27.95
N LEU A 12 2.93 16.23 27.12
CA LEU A 12 2.79 16.37 25.68
C LEU A 12 2.43 15.00 25.12
N THR A 13 1.14 14.64 25.13
CA THR A 13 0.64 13.56 24.30
C THR A 13 0.83 14.00 22.86
N SER A 14 1.85 13.43 22.21
CA SER A 14 2.22 13.82 20.86
C SER A 14 1.01 13.61 19.92
N PRO A 15 0.57 14.64 19.16
CA PRO A 15 -0.55 14.52 18.21
C PRO A 15 -0.31 13.45 17.13
N ALA A 16 0.92 12.94 17.02
CA ALA A 16 1.30 11.82 16.16
C ALA A 16 0.64 10.47 16.55
N SER A 17 0.38 10.20 17.83
CA SER A 17 -0.14 8.89 18.28
C SER A 17 -1.65 8.74 18.06
N ALA A 18 -2.43 9.80 18.35
CA ALA A 18 -3.87 9.83 18.08
C ALA A 18 -4.17 9.82 16.57
N SER A 19 -3.28 10.36 15.73
CA SER A 19 -3.43 10.39 14.27
C SER A 19 -3.13 9.03 13.61
N GLU A 20 -2.17 8.24 14.10
CA GLU A 20 -1.89 6.90 13.57
C GLU A 20 -3.04 5.92 13.85
N GLY A 21 -3.60 5.94 15.07
CA GLY A 21 -4.76 5.11 15.42
C GLY A 21 -6.02 5.45 14.61
N CYS A 22 -6.21 6.74 14.28
CA CYS A 22 -7.29 7.19 13.40
C CYS A 22 -7.09 6.69 11.96
N LEU A 23 -5.88 6.86 11.40
CA LEU A 23 -5.54 6.41 10.04
C LEU A 23 -5.80 4.92 9.85
N ILE A 24 -5.44 4.09 10.83
CA ILE A 24 -5.62 2.64 10.77
C ILE A 24 -7.09 2.25 10.79
N LYS A 25 -7.88 2.85 11.68
CA LYS A 25 -9.33 2.60 11.72
C LYS A 25 -10.00 2.98 10.40
N GLN A 26 -9.62 4.12 9.83
CA GLN A 26 -10.19 4.57 8.56
C GLN A 26 -9.72 3.71 7.39
N PHE A 27 -8.45 3.29 7.35
CA PHE A 27 -7.99 2.30 6.36
C PHE A 27 -8.83 1.02 6.39
N TRP A 28 -9.10 0.48 7.58
CA TRP A 28 -9.91 -0.73 7.69
C TRP A 28 -11.37 -0.53 7.30
N SER A 29 -11.95 0.66 7.52
CA SER A 29 -13.30 0.93 7.02
C SER A 29 -13.35 0.94 5.49
N LEU A 30 -12.26 1.34 4.82
CA LEU A 30 -12.18 1.31 3.35
C LEU A 30 -12.17 -0.11 2.77
N MET A 31 -11.62 -1.11 3.48
CA MET A 31 -11.65 -2.50 3.01
C MET A 31 -13.05 -3.12 2.98
N ASN A 32 -14.01 -2.52 3.68
CA ASN A 32 -15.40 -2.95 3.68
C ASN A 32 -16.29 -2.00 2.86
N ASP A 33 -15.71 -0.95 2.29
CA ASP A 33 -16.40 -0.02 1.40
C ASP A 33 -16.37 -0.57 -0.02
N ALA A 34 -17.53 -1.03 -0.51
CA ALA A 34 -17.69 -1.56 -1.86
C ALA A 34 -17.36 -0.53 -2.96
N CYS A 35 -17.33 0.77 -2.62
CA CYS A 35 -16.92 1.82 -3.55
C CYS A 35 -15.38 1.90 -3.71
N VAL A 36 -14.62 1.30 -2.80
CA VAL A 36 -13.15 1.39 -2.72
C VAL A 36 -12.47 0.05 -2.99
N TYR A 37 -13.12 -1.08 -2.68
CA TYR A 37 -12.55 -2.40 -2.88
C TYR A 37 -13.31 -3.22 -3.92
N ARG A 38 -12.60 -3.63 -4.97
CA ARG A 38 -13.04 -4.61 -5.96
C ARG A 38 -11.99 -5.71 -6.14
N GLU A 39 -12.42 -6.96 -5.97
CA GLU A 39 -11.55 -8.13 -6.12
C GLU A 39 -10.94 -8.20 -7.53
N GLY A 40 -9.63 -8.44 -7.61
CA GLY A 40 -8.87 -8.52 -8.87
C GLY A 40 -8.44 -7.17 -9.45
N TYR A 41 -8.76 -6.06 -8.79
CA TYR A 41 -8.42 -4.70 -9.25
C TYR A 41 -7.54 -3.95 -8.24
N CYS A 42 -6.53 -4.60 -7.66
CA CYS A 42 -5.65 -4.02 -6.62
C CYS A 42 -5.08 -2.64 -6.99
N HIS A 43 -4.69 -2.43 -8.25
CA HIS A 43 -4.22 -1.14 -8.76
C HIS A 43 -5.26 -0.01 -8.65
N THR A 44 -6.55 -0.32 -8.90
CA THR A 44 -7.67 0.62 -8.81
C THR A 44 -8.04 0.83 -7.34
N ASN A 45 -8.04 -0.24 -6.54
CA ASN A 45 -8.34 -0.18 -5.12
C ASN A 45 -7.35 0.75 -4.38
N ILE A 46 -6.05 0.67 -4.70
CA ILE A 46 -5.03 1.56 -4.13
C ILE A 46 -5.21 3.01 -4.58
N GLN A 47 -5.58 3.25 -5.84
CA GLN A 47 -5.90 4.59 -6.32
C GLN A 47 -7.09 5.20 -5.54
N GLN A 48 -8.18 4.45 -5.40
CA GLN A 48 -9.37 4.89 -4.68
C GLN A 48 -9.09 5.12 -3.19
N MET A 49 -8.31 4.24 -2.57
CA MET A 49 -7.86 4.41 -1.20
C MET A 49 -7.06 5.70 -1.02
N LEU A 50 -6.06 5.96 -1.87
CA LEU A 50 -5.25 7.18 -1.81
C LEU A 50 -6.12 8.44 -1.93
N PHE A 51 -7.12 8.42 -2.81
CA PHE A 51 -8.09 9.51 -2.91
C PHE A 51 -8.84 9.73 -1.60
N VAL A 52 -9.46 8.68 -1.04
CA VAL A 52 -10.23 8.81 0.19
C VAL A 52 -9.36 9.27 1.35
N LEU A 53 -8.14 8.72 1.48
CA LEU A 53 -7.20 9.11 2.52
C LEU A 53 -6.83 10.60 2.40
N SER A 54 -6.54 11.07 1.18
CA SER A 54 -6.18 12.48 0.91
C SER A 54 -7.30 13.48 1.20
N LYS A 55 -8.56 13.04 1.17
CA LYS A 55 -9.74 13.91 1.38
C LYS A 55 -10.30 13.84 2.79
N ARG A 56 -10.27 12.64 3.42
CA ARG A 56 -11.02 12.37 4.65
C ARG A 56 -10.15 12.26 5.90
N ILE A 57 -8.83 12.14 5.76
CA ILE A 57 -7.92 12.01 6.90
C ILE A 57 -7.19 13.33 7.14
N PRO A 58 -7.53 14.06 8.22
CA PRO A 58 -6.68 15.15 8.69
C PRO A 58 -5.27 14.59 8.97
N ASN A 59 -4.25 15.18 8.34
CA ASN A 59 -2.83 14.82 8.46
C ASN A 59 -2.36 13.60 7.65
N PHE A 60 -3.14 13.08 6.70
CA PHE A 60 -2.56 12.21 5.68
C PHE A 60 -1.79 13.06 4.66
N ASP A 61 -0.47 12.88 4.59
CA ASP A 61 0.36 13.51 3.58
C ASP A 61 0.66 12.52 2.47
N ILE A 62 0.11 12.74 1.27
CA ILE A 62 0.34 11.86 0.13
C ILE A 62 1.83 11.77 -0.26
N ARG A 63 2.65 12.76 0.12
CA ARG A 63 4.10 12.77 -0.14
C ARG A 63 4.87 11.75 0.71
N ASP A 64 4.31 11.37 1.86
CA ASP A 64 4.84 10.30 2.71
C ASP A 64 4.39 8.90 2.25
N ALA A 65 3.51 8.82 1.23
CA ALA A 65 2.96 7.58 0.71
C ALA A 65 3.66 7.15 -0.59
N ARG A 66 3.76 5.83 -0.78
CA ARG A 66 4.27 5.21 -2.00
C ARG A 66 3.35 4.09 -2.44
N VAL A 67 3.26 3.89 -3.74
CA VAL A 67 2.60 2.73 -4.34
C VAL A 67 3.66 1.72 -4.73
N LEU A 68 3.48 0.49 -4.28
CA LEU A 68 4.38 -0.61 -4.57
C LEU A 68 3.72 -1.53 -5.59
N TYR A 69 4.34 -1.63 -6.76
CA TYR A 69 4.04 -2.67 -7.72
C TYR A 69 4.93 -3.87 -7.42
N VAL A 70 4.33 -4.94 -6.93
CA VAL A 70 5.00 -6.20 -6.59
C VAL A 70 4.81 -7.16 -7.76
N ASP A 71 5.89 -7.46 -8.47
CA ASP A 71 5.90 -8.35 -9.64
C ASP A 71 6.20 -9.78 -9.19
N GLY A 72 5.24 -10.68 -9.46
CA GLY A 72 5.29 -12.10 -9.19
C GLY A 72 5.54 -12.95 -10.45
N THR A 73 5.94 -12.36 -11.57
CA THR A 73 6.17 -13.08 -12.83
C THR A 73 7.29 -14.12 -12.70
N ASN A 74 8.37 -13.78 -11.97
CA ASN A 74 9.51 -14.69 -11.75
C ASN A 74 9.22 -15.74 -10.68
N VAL A 75 8.43 -15.37 -9.67
CA VAL A 75 8.00 -16.25 -8.58
C VAL A 75 6.60 -15.81 -8.16
N PRO A 76 5.59 -16.70 -8.22
CA PRO A 76 4.23 -16.34 -7.87
C PRO A 76 4.19 -15.79 -6.44
N ILE A 77 3.61 -14.59 -6.28
CA ILE A 77 3.38 -13.99 -4.96
C ILE A 77 2.05 -14.49 -4.41
N ARG A 78 1.99 -14.76 -3.11
CA ARG A 78 0.73 -15.06 -2.42
C ARG A 78 0.64 -14.17 -1.19
N THR A 79 -0.53 -13.65 -0.89
CA THR A 79 -0.70 -12.88 0.35
C THR A 79 -0.52 -13.76 1.56
N LEU A 80 -0.25 -13.07 2.67
CA LEU A 80 -0.16 -13.60 4.01
C LEU A 80 -1.42 -14.35 4.49
N ALA A 81 -2.57 -14.09 3.88
CA ALA A 81 -3.81 -14.82 4.04
C ALA A 81 -4.79 -14.21 3.03
N ASN A 82 -5.06 -14.87 1.92
CA ASN A 82 -5.86 -14.23 0.89
C ASN A 82 -7.33 -14.19 1.34
N ARG A 83 -8.01 -13.04 1.22
CA ARG A 83 -9.43 -12.92 1.57
C ARG A 83 -10.29 -13.93 0.79
N ASN A 84 -9.82 -14.30 -0.41
CA ASN A 84 -10.32 -15.41 -1.20
C ASN A 84 -9.23 -16.44 -1.49
N THR A 85 -9.55 -17.71 -1.22
CA THR A 85 -8.69 -18.91 -1.24
C THR A 85 -8.16 -19.34 -2.61
N THR A 86 -7.91 -18.40 -3.53
CA THR A 86 -7.28 -18.73 -4.81
C THR A 86 -5.84 -19.20 -4.56
N LYS A 87 -5.64 -20.52 -4.64
CA LYS A 87 -4.33 -21.19 -4.58
C LYS A 87 -3.37 -20.72 -5.70
N ALA A 88 -3.89 -20.03 -6.72
CA ALA A 88 -3.10 -19.41 -7.78
C ALA A 88 -2.34 -18.21 -7.21
N GLY A 89 -1.01 -18.25 -7.27
CA GLY A 89 -0.22 -17.06 -6.95
C GLY A 89 -0.49 -15.96 -7.97
N TRP A 90 -0.36 -14.72 -7.55
CA TRP A 90 -0.58 -13.58 -8.41
C TRP A 90 0.62 -13.33 -9.31
N SER A 91 0.36 -12.89 -10.54
CA SER A 91 1.39 -12.41 -11.47
C SER A 91 1.90 -11.03 -11.08
N PHE A 92 1.06 -10.21 -10.45
CA PHE A 92 1.43 -8.95 -9.84
C PHE A 92 0.44 -8.56 -8.73
N HIS A 93 0.85 -7.64 -7.87
CA HIS A 93 0.01 -7.03 -6.86
C HIS A 93 0.37 -5.57 -6.63
N VAL A 94 -0.58 -4.76 -6.19
CA VAL A 94 -0.37 -3.35 -5.89
C VAL A 94 -0.80 -3.06 -4.46
N VAL A 95 0.11 -2.46 -3.69
CA VAL A 95 -0.13 -2.06 -2.30
C VAL A 95 0.36 -0.64 -2.06
N MET A 96 -0.03 -0.04 -0.93
CA MET A 96 0.50 1.25 -0.49
C MET A 96 1.48 1.05 0.67
N GLU A 97 2.61 1.75 0.62
CA GLU A 97 3.45 2.01 1.78
C GLU A 97 3.13 3.41 2.32
N TYR A 98 2.99 3.53 3.65
CA TYR A 98 2.95 4.82 4.32
C TYR A 98 3.65 4.70 5.68
N ARG A 99 4.65 5.53 5.94
CA ARG A 99 5.46 5.51 7.18
C ARG A 99 5.99 4.10 7.53
N ASN A 100 6.63 3.45 6.56
CA ASN A 100 7.25 2.11 6.68
C ASN A 100 6.26 0.97 7.03
N ARG A 101 4.97 1.17 6.77
CA ARG A 101 3.91 0.17 6.94
C ARG A 101 3.20 -0.10 5.63
N ILE A 102 2.79 -1.35 5.44
CA ILE A 102 2.13 -1.79 4.22
C ILE A 102 0.63 -1.90 4.42
N TYR A 103 -0.09 -1.18 3.57
CA TYR A 103 -1.53 -1.08 3.49
C TYR A 103 -1.98 -1.85 2.26
N ASP A 104 -2.47 -3.06 2.50
CA ASP A 104 -2.88 -4.03 1.48
C ASP A 104 -4.36 -4.37 1.68
N LEU A 105 -5.19 -3.98 0.72
CA LEU A 105 -6.65 -4.15 0.78
C LEU A 105 -7.09 -5.60 0.51
N ASP A 106 -6.20 -6.44 -0.01
CA ASP A 106 -6.46 -7.86 -0.30
C ASP A 106 -5.99 -8.80 0.85
N THR A 107 -5.26 -8.27 1.83
CA THR A 107 -4.90 -8.97 3.07
C THR A 107 -6.10 -8.94 4.03
N PRO A 108 -6.40 -10.02 4.80
CA PRO A 108 -7.57 -10.03 5.66
C PRO A 108 -7.32 -9.08 6.83
N LEU A 109 -8.40 -8.62 7.45
CA LEU A 109 -8.39 -7.69 8.57
C LEU A 109 -7.35 -8.10 9.62
N ARG A 110 -6.26 -7.33 9.70
CA ARG A 110 -5.31 -7.38 10.80
C ARG A 110 -5.66 -6.27 11.79
N SER A 111 -5.23 -6.39 13.04
CA SER A 111 -5.34 -5.28 13.98
C SER A 111 -4.48 -4.08 13.56
N PHE A 112 -3.41 -4.31 12.80
CA PHE A 112 -2.46 -3.28 12.39
C PHE A 112 -1.80 -3.60 11.02
N PRO A 113 -1.57 -2.58 10.16
CA PRO A 113 -0.72 -2.71 8.98
C PRO A 113 0.71 -3.17 9.35
N PRO A 114 1.20 -4.29 8.78
CA PRO A 114 2.53 -4.82 9.11
C PRO A 114 3.63 -3.84 8.70
N GLN A 115 4.78 -3.92 9.38
CA GLN A 115 5.98 -3.22 8.91
C GLN A 115 6.41 -3.78 7.56
N LYS A 116 7.07 -2.95 6.74
CA LYS A 116 7.63 -3.34 5.42
C LYS A 116 8.33 -4.71 5.47
N LYS A 117 9.27 -4.90 6.39
CA LYS A 117 10.03 -6.15 6.54
C LYS A 117 9.14 -7.36 6.85
N GLU A 118 8.15 -7.18 7.71
CA GLU A 118 7.22 -8.25 8.11
C GLU A 118 6.27 -8.64 6.97
N TYR A 119 5.80 -7.66 6.19
CA TYR A 119 4.94 -7.88 5.03
C TYR A 119 5.63 -8.77 3.99
N PHE A 120 6.85 -8.41 3.57
CA PHE A 120 7.60 -9.15 2.56
C PHE A 120 8.08 -10.52 3.06
N LYS A 121 8.47 -10.65 4.34
CA LYS A 121 8.71 -11.97 4.96
C LYS A 121 7.45 -12.85 4.91
N GLY A 122 6.29 -12.23 5.02
CA GLY A 122 4.99 -12.88 4.93
C GLY A 122 4.62 -13.41 3.54
N LEU A 123 4.91 -12.66 2.48
CA LEU A 123 4.73 -13.10 1.09
C LEU A 123 5.50 -14.39 0.76
N TYR A 124 6.60 -14.64 1.48
CA TYR A 124 7.37 -15.88 1.39
C TYR A 124 6.69 -17.06 2.10
N ALA A 125 6.14 -16.86 3.29
CA ALA A 125 5.59 -17.96 4.09
C ALA A 125 4.36 -18.63 3.43
N SER A 126 3.64 -17.89 2.58
CA SER A 126 2.48 -18.36 1.82
C SER A 126 2.85 -19.09 0.51
N THR A 127 4.10 -19.00 0.05
CA THR A 127 4.61 -19.51 -1.24
C THR A 127 5.50 -20.76 -1.13
N GLN A 128 5.53 -21.41 0.05
CA GLN A 128 6.42 -22.52 0.45
C GLN A 128 6.52 -23.77 -0.48
N ALA A 129 5.88 -23.80 -1.65
CA ALA A 129 5.98 -24.92 -2.56
C ALA A 129 7.27 -24.95 -3.43
N HIS A 130 8.00 -23.83 -3.63
CA HIS A 130 9.02 -23.77 -4.71
C HIS A 130 10.35 -23.04 -4.43
N ALA A 131 10.53 -22.34 -3.30
CA ALA A 131 11.79 -21.64 -3.00
C ALA A 131 12.61 -22.38 -1.94
N ARG A 132 13.93 -22.52 -2.16
CA ARG A 132 14.86 -23.21 -1.26
C ARG A 132 15.08 -22.47 0.08
N SER A 133 14.88 -21.15 0.10
CA SER A 133 15.00 -20.30 1.29
C SER A 133 14.22 -18.97 1.17
N PRO A 134 13.94 -18.25 2.28
CA PRO A 134 13.31 -16.93 2.27
C PRO A 134 14.09 -15.87 1.50
N ALA A 135 15.42 -15.90 1.58
CA ALA A 135 16.29 -14.95 0.90
C ALA A 135 16.20 -15.13 -0.62
N ASP A 136 16.24 -16.38 -1.11
CA ASP A 136 16.13 -16.69 -2.55
C ASP A 136 14.81 -16.21 -3.17
N HIS A 137 13.74 -16.16 -2.37
CA HIS A 137 12.44 -15.68 -2.84
C HIS A 137 12.40 -14.14 -2.91
N LEU A 138 12.88 -13.45 -1.87
CA LEU A 138 12.93 -11.98 -1.85
C LEU A 138 13.87 -11.41 -2.92
N ALA A 139 14.94 -12.14 -3.26
CA ALA A 139 15.82 -11.78 -4.37
C ALA A 139 15.11 -11.84 -5.74
N LYS A 140 14.06 -12.66 -5.88
CA LYS A 140 13.35 -12.88 -7.15
C LYS A 140 12.05 -12.08 -7.28
N VAL A 141 11.40 -11.77 -6.16
CA VAL A 141 10.26 -10.84 -6.14
C VAL A 141 10.80 -9.46 -6.48
N ARG A 142 10.20 -8.82 -7.48
CA ARG A 142 10.59 -7.48 -7.90
C ARG A 142 9.58 -6.48 -7.39
N VAL A 143 10.06 -5.34 -6.91
CA VAL A 143 9.23 -4.24 -6.41
C VAL A 143 9.58 -2.98 -7.16
N ARG A 144 8.56 -2.32 -7.71
CA ARG A 144 8.66 -0.97 -8.26
C ARG A 144 8.00 -0.01 -7.29
N VAL A 145 8.73 1.02 -6.91
CA VAL A 145 8.32 2.01 -5.92
C VAL A 145 7.95 3.30 -6.64
N ILE A 146 6.72 3.75 -6.49
CA ILE A 146 6.19 4.93 -7.17
C ILE A 146 5.71 5.93 -6.11
N PRO A 147 6.14 7.19 -6.11
CA PRO A 147 5.56 8.21 -5.25
C PRO A 147 4.03 8.26 -5.44
N ALA A 148 3.25 8.25 -4.35
CA ALA A 148 1.80 8.16 -4.45
C ALA A 148 1.19 9.36 -5.20
N GLU A 149 1.77 10.56 -5.05
CA GLU A 149 1.38 11.74 -5.82
C GLU A 149 1.53 11.54 -7.34
N THR A 150 2.63 10.90 -7.76
CA THR A 150 2.89 10.61 -9.18
C THR A 150 1.95 9.53 -9.68
N TYR A 151 1.74 8.49 -8.86
CA TYR A 151 0.78 7.44 -9.18
C TYR A 151 -0.59 8.04 -9.44
N VAL A 152 -1.11 8.84 -8.51
CA VAL A 152 -2.44 9.43 -8.63
C VAL A 152 -2.55 10.45 -9.78
N ALA A 153 -1.51 11.24 -10.03
CA ALA A 153 -1.51 12.22 -11.11
C ALA A 153 -1.51 11.58 -12.51
N GLU A 154 -0.83 10.44 -12.68
CA GLU A 154 -0.65 9.79 -13.98
C GLU A 154 -1.63 8.61 -14.20
N TYR A 155 -2.07 7.96 -13.12
CA TYR A 155 -3.02 6.86 -13.12
C TYR A 155 -4.45 7.38 -13.02
N GLY A 156 -5.04 7.83 -14.14
CA GLY A 156 -6.47 8.21 -14.24
C GLY A 156 -6.92 9.37 -13.34
N LYS A 157 -7.78 10.27 -13.86
CA LYS A 157 -8.40 11.29 -13.00
C LYS A 157 -9.17 10.63 -11.84
N PHE A 158 -9.02 11.25 -10.66
CA PHE A 158 -9.90 11.07 -9.52
C PHE A 158 -11.35 10.94 -9.98
N MET A 159 -11.99 9.84 -9.60
CA MET A 159 -13.41 9.65 -9.84
C MET A 159 -14.21 10.53 -8.86
N ASP A 160 -14.27 11.83 -9.12
CA ASP A 160 -15.16 12.74 -8.38
C ASP A 160 -16.64 12.36 -8.58
N GLY A 161 -16.97 11.49 -9.55
CA GLY A 161 -18.33 11.02 -9.84
C GLY A 161 -18.65 9.54 -9.52
N ALA A 162 -17.70 8.72 -9.04
CA ALA A 162 -17.96 7.29 -8.79
C ALA A 162 -18.38 6.94 -7.37
N PHE A 163 -18.37 7.91 -6.44
CA PHE A 163 -18.97 7.73 -5.12
C PHE A 163 -20.51 7.67 -5.16
N ASP A 164 -21.13 8.02 -6.30
CA ASP A 164 -22.60 7.99 -6.50
C ASP A 164 -23.11 6.64 -7.04
N GLY A 165 -22.33 5.57 -6.90
CA GLY A 165 -22.84 4.20 -7.00
C GLY A 165 -23.13 3.67 -8.41
N ASN A 166 -22.82 4.40 -9.49
CA ASN A 166 -22.94 3.87 -10.85
C ASN A 166 -21.89 4.48 -11.81
N ARG A 167 -21.16 3.57 -12.49
CA ARG A 167 -20.20 3.74 -13.60
C ARG A 167 -18.72 3.96 -13.25
N PHE A 168 -17.94 2.90 -13.47
CA PHE A 168 -16.50 2.95 -13.77
C PHE A 168 -16.24 3.43 -15.21
N ALA A 169 -16.88 4.52 -15.63
CA ALA A 169 -16.69 5.07 -16.97
C ALA A 169 -15.74 6.28 -16.88
N GLY A 170 -14.47 6.05 -17.17
CA GLY A 170 -13.48 7.10 -17.37
C GLY A 170 -12.65 6.79 -18.61
N ASP A 171 -12.88 7.53 -19.68
CA ASP A 171 -12.17 7.48 -20.97
C ASP A 171 -10.90 8.36 -20.99
N GLY A 172 -10.32 8.68 -19.83
CA GLY A 172 -9.34 9.76 -19.70
C GLY A 172 -8.13 9.48 -18.81
N SER A 173 -7.66 8.23 -18.71
CA SER A 173 -6.36 7.98 -18.09
C SER A 173 -5.22 8.42 -19.03
N VAL A 174 -4.23 9.15 -18.51
CA VAL A 174 -2.98 9.39 -19.26
C VAL A 174 -2.25 8.07 -19.44
N ARG A 175 -2.30 7.22 -18.40
CA ARG A 175 -1.66 5.91 -18.34
C ARG A 175 -2.53 4.91 -17.58
N ASP A 176 -2.50 3.64 -17.98
CA ASP A 176 -3.20 2.55 -17.30
C ASP A 176 -2.24 1.69 -16.44
N TRP A 177 -2.73 0.60 -15.86
CA TRP A 177 -1.92 -0.30 -15.01
C TRP A 177 -0.79 -0.98 -15.77
N ARG A 178 -0.91 -1.10 -17.10
CA ARG A 178 0.16 -1.69 -17.92
C ARG A 178 1.34 -0.75 -18.04
N TYR A 179 1.13 0.56 -17.95
CA TYR A 179 2.25 1.50 -17.89
C TYR A 179 3.15 1.23 -16.70
N PHE A 180 2.61 1.26 -15.49
CA PHE A 180 3.35 1.05 -14.25
C PHE A 180 3.70 -0.41 -14.00
N GLY A 181 3.06 -1.36 -14.67
CA GLY A 181 3.47 -2.76 -14.65
C GLY A 181 4.62 -3.09 -15.61
N TYR A 182 4.56 -2.59 -16.85
CA TYR A 182 5.32 -3.21 -17.96
C TYR A 182 5.93 -2.25 -18.98
N SER A 183 5.70 -0.94 -18.92
CA SER A 183 6.29 -0.03 -19.91
C SER A 183 7.80 0.18 -19.69
N LYS A 184 8.53 0.35 -20.80
CA LYS A 184 9.97 0.67 -20.77
C LYS A 184 10.22 2.06 -20.18
N GLU A 185 9.29 2.98 -20.41
CA GLU A 185 9.34 4.34 -19.90
C GLU A 185 9.16 4.37 -18.38
N ALA A 186 8.24 3.55 -17.83
CA ALA A 186 8.13 3.40 -16.38
C ALA A 186 9.36 2.69 -15.80
N GLU A 187 9.94 1.69 -16.48
CA GLU A 187 11.18 1.06 -16.03
C GLU A 187 12.35 2.04 -15.97
N LYS A 188 12.43 2.98 -16.92
CA LYS A 188 13.45 4.03 -16.91
C LYS A 188 13.29 5.01 -15.74
N ARG A 189 12.04 5.31 -15.34
CA ARG A 189 11.73 6.31 -14.30
C ARG A 189 11.68 5.71 -12.90
N PHE A 190 11.15 4.50 -12.79
CA PHE A 190 10.89 3.75 -11.57
C PHE A 190 11.36 2.30 -11.81
N PRO A 191 12.68 2.06 -11.84
CA PRO A 191 13.19 0.73 -12.11
C PRO A 191 12.72 -0.25 -11.04
N PHE A 192 12.43 -1.48 -11.45
CA PHE A 192 12.22 -2.55 -10.49
C PHE A 192 13.54 -2.86 -9.77
N GLN A 193 13.44 -3.01 -8.45
CA GLN A 193 14.50 -3.54 -7.59
C GLN A 193 14.04 -4.88 -6.99
N SER A 194 14.96 -5.65 -6.41
CA SER A 194 14.55 -6.84 -5.65
C SER A 194 13.80 -6.44 -4.38
N ALA A 195 12.92 -7.31 -3.88
CA ALA A 195 12.27 -7.08 -2.59
C ALA A 195 13.30 -7.09 -1.46
N GLU A 196 14.39 -7.83 -1.59
CA GLU A 196 15.52 -7.81 -0.66
C GLU A 196 16.17 -6.42 -0.57
N GLU A 197 16.54 -5.83 -1.71
CA GLU A 197 17.11 -4.47 -1.79
C GLU A 197 16.15 -3.44 -1.19
N TYR A 198 14.87 -3.53 -1.57
CA TYR A 198 13.83 -2.63 -1.06
C TYR A 198 13.62 -2.72 0.45
N VAL A 199 13.64 -3.94 1.02
CA VAL A 199 13.50 -4.16 2.47
C VAL A 199 14.77 -3.76 3.21
N GLY A 200 15.94 -3.96 2.61
CA GLY A 200 17.24 -3.62 3.18
C GLY A 200 17.52 -2.12 3.26
N ASN A 201 16.87 -1.31 2.41
CA ASN A 201 17.02 0.14 2.41
C ASN A 201 16.27 0.78 3.61
N PRO A 202 17.00 1.43 4.54
CA PRO A 202 16.42 2.24 5.63
C PRO A 202 15.99 3.57 5.04
N MET A 203 14.88 3.57 4.31
CA MET A 203 14.26 4.80 3.83
C MET A 203 13.58 5.55 4.97
#